data_AF-A0A3R8YZP4-F1
#
_entry.id   AF-A0A3R8YZP4-F1
#
_cell.length_a   1.000
_cell.length_b   1.000
_cell.length_c   1.000
_cell.angle_alpha   90.00
_cell.angle_beta   90.00
_cell.angle_gamma   90.00
#
_symmetry.space_group_name_H-M   'P 1'
#
loop_
_entity.id
_entity.type
_entity.pdbx_description
1 polymer ?
#
loop_
_entity_poly.entity_id
_entity_poly.type
_entity_poly.pdbx_seq_one_letter_code
_entity_poly.pdbx_strand_id
1 'polypeptide(L)'
;MNAQQLEYIRIQLRAALVDDSGGTKGQLEAFAEHPPADKNLNPRKHIHVVELDNGRGGVRCVKAENSALYVLETRSHHCPMPPVFSSCSWRRAVLKLDDSQQAWIKYCYGSNMNFYNQVIICKYIWNRFIRYGKNSGIRKKTLNNLAAHVG
;
A
#
# COMPACT_ATOMS: atom_id res chain seq x y z
N MET A 1 -61.37 -6.41 4.56
CA MET A 1 -60.13 -6.55 5.34
C MET A 1 -60.34 -5.89 6.68
N ASN A 2 -60.14 -6.59 7.80
CA ASN A 2 -60.42 -6.06 9.14
C ASN A 2 -59.26 -5.15 9.62
N ALA A 3 -59.53 -4.16 10.46
CA ALA A 3 -58.51 -3.20 10.94
C ALA A 3 -57.32 -3.90 11.63
N GLN A 4 -57.61 -4.97 12.38
CA GLN A 4 -56.60 -5.80 13.04
C GLN A 4 -55.68 -6.52 12.04
N GLN A 5 -56.21 -6.96 10.89
CA GLN A 5 -55.43 -7.63 9.85
C GLN A 5 -54.50 -6.64 9.14
N LEU A 6 -54.96 -5.40 8.92
CA LEU A 6 -54.14 -4.34 8.34
C LEU A 6 -52.98 -3.94 9.27
N GLU A 7 -53.21 -3.86 10.58
CA GLU A 7 -52.13 -3.64 11.56
C GLU A 7 -51.14 -4.80 11.60
N TYR A 8 -51.63 -6.03 11.60
CA TYR A 8 -50.76 -7.21 11.57
C TYR A 8 -49.84 -7.21 10.34
N ILE A 9 -50.40 -6.96 9.15
CA ILE A 9 -49.63 -6.87 7.91
C ILE A 9 -48.60 -5.75 8.00
N ARG A 10 -48.98 -4.56 8.51
CA ARG A 10 -48.05 -3.43 8.67
C ARG A 10 -46.86 -3.77 9.57
N ILE A 11 -47.10 -4.44 10.70
CA ILE A 11 -46.04 -4.83 11.65
C ILE A 11 -45.07 -5.82 10.98
N GLN A 12 -45.61 -6.84 10.30
CA GLN A 12 -44.80 -7.85 9.61
C GLN A 12 -43.98 -7.24 8.46
N LEU A 13 -44.59 -6.34 7.68
CA LEU A 13 -43.91 -5.64 6.59
C LEU A 13 -42.78 -4.74 7.10
N ARG A 14 -42.99 -4.05 8.24
CA ARG A 14 -41.93 -3.27 8.88
C ARG A 14 -40.78 -4.16 9.34
N ALA A 15 -41.06 -5.25 10.04
CA ALA A 15 -40.02 -6.17 10.50
C ALA A 15 -39.22 -6.78 9.33
N ALA A 16 -39.88 -7.16 8.24
CA ALA A 16 -39.22 -7.73 7.06
C ALA A 16 -38.39 -6.70 6.26
N LEU A 17 -38.72 -5.41 6.34
CA LEU A 17 -38.02 -4.31 5.67
C LEU A 17 -37.04 -3.58 6.57
N VAL A 18 -36.89 -3.97 7.84
CA VAL A 18 -35.86 -3.40 8.72
C VAL A 18 -34.49 -3.73 8.12
N ASP A 19 -33.73 -2.67 7.84
CA ASP A 19 -32.38 -2.76 7.30
C ASP A 19 -31.38 -3.09 8.41
N ASP A 20 -31.16 -4.37 8.64
CA ASP A 20 -30.14 -4.86 9.57
C ASP A 20 -28.71 -4.76 9.00
N SER A 21 -28.53 -4.29 7.76
CA SER A 21 -27.21 -4.23 7.10
C SER A 21 -26.28 -3.16 7.69
N GLY A 22 -26.79 -2.29 8.58
CA GLY A 22 -26.03 -1.20 9.18
C GLY A 22 -25.59 -0.11 8.19
N GLY A 23 -25.97 -0.21 6.91
CA GLY A 23 -25.54 0.70 5.85
C GLY A 23 -26.11 2.12 5.97
N THR A 24 -27.21 2.28 6.71
CA THR A 24 -27.83 3.57 7.03
C THR A 24 -27.39 4.15 8.37
N LYS A 25 -26.60 3.40 9.17
CA LYS A 25 -26.11 3.87 10.47
C LYS A 25 -25.01 4.90 10.26
N GLY A 26 -25.08 6.01 10.99
CA GLY A 26 -24.00 6.98 11.02
C GLY A 26 -22.70 6.33 11.52
N GLN A 27 -21.55 6.85 11.09
CA GLN A 27 -20.24 6.30 11.44
C GLN A 27 -20.03 6.09 12.95
N LEU A 28 -20.61 6.98 13.78
CA LEU A 28 -20.51 6.91 15.24
C LEU A 28 -21.26 5.71 15.83
N GLU A 29 -22.45 5.41 15.31
CA GLU A 29 -23.28 4.29 15.76
C GLU A 29 -22.67 2.95 15.33
N ALA A 30 -22.12 2.89 14.10
CA ALA A 30 -21.36 1.75 13.62
C ALA A 30 -20.11 1.44 14.47
N PHE A 31 -19.41 2.48 14.98
CA PHE A 31 -18.27 2.29 15.88
C PHE A 31 -18.67 1.85 17.30
N ALA A 32 -19.87 2.20 17.75
CA ALA A 32 -20.38 1.77 19.05
C ALA A 32 -20.79 0.28 19.04
N GLU A 33 -21.42 -0.19 17.96
CA GLU A 33 -21.85 -1.58 17.79
C GLU A 33 -20.69 -2.56 17.56
N HIS A 34 -19.60 -2.08 16.96
CA HIS A 34 -18.38 -2.84 16.74
C HIS A 34 -17.17 -2.10 17.36
N PRO A 35 -16.98 -2.19 18.69
CA PRO A 35 -15.79 -1.64 19.31
C PRO A 35 -14.55 -2.23 18.62
N PRO A 36 -13.54 -1.41 18.26
CA PRO A 36 -12.30 -1.92 17.69
C PRO A 36 -11.76 -3.03 18.60
N ALA A 37 -11.49 -4.20 18.02
CA ALA A 37 -11.03 -5.39 18.76
C ALA A 37 -10.00 -5.01 19.83
N ASP A 38 -10.23 -5.46 21.06
CA ASP A 38 -9.47 -5.06 22.24
C ASP A 38 -7.98 -5.41 22.06
N LYS A 39 -7.16 -4.39 21.80
CA LYS A 39 -5.74 -4.57 21.41
C LYS A 39 -4.84 -4.91 22.60
N ASN A 40 -5.41 -5.03 23.79
CA ASN A 40 -4.71 -5.35 25.02
C ASN A 40 -4.20 -6.80 25.06
N LEU A 41 -4.84 -7.73 24.33
CA LEU A 41 -4.40 -9.12 24.28
C LEU A 41 -3.07 -9.28 23.51
N ASN A 42 -2.83 -8.43 22.49
CA ASN A 42 -1.62 -8.43 21.68
C ASN A 42 -1.09 -6.99 21.52
N PRO A 43 -0.41 -6.44 22.55
CA PRO A 43 0.19 -5.12 22.45
C PRO A 43 1.22 -5.10 21.33
N ARG A 44 1.25 -4.00 20.57
CA ARG A 44 2.16 -3.81 19.44
C ARG A 44 3.61 -3.79 19.95
N LYS A 45 4.28 -4.94 19.97
CA LYS A 45 5.70 -5.05 20.29
C LYS A 45 6.51 -4.46 19.14
N HIS A 46 7.47 -3.58 19.44
CA HIS A 46 8.44 -3.12 18.45
C HIS A 46 9.25 -4.35 18.00
N ILE A 47 9.19 -4.72 16.71
CA ILE A 47 9.58 -6.01 16.10
C ILE A 47 11.07 -6.40 16.30
N HIS A 48 11.83 -5.64 17.07
CA HIS A 48 13.30 -5.60 17.01
C HIS A 48 13.98 -5.82 18.35
N VAL A 49 13.45 -6.71 19.18
CA VAL A 49 14.10 -7.13 20.42
C VAL A 49 14.21 -8.65 20.40
N VAL A 50 15.43 -9.15 20.21
CA VAL A 50 15.75 -10.56 20.42
C VAL A 50 16.29 -10.70 21.83
N GLU A 51 15.65 -11.57 22.60
CA GLU A 51 16.07 -11.96 23.94
C GLU A 51 17.16 -13.03 23.80
N LEU A 52 18.41 -12.63 24.05
CA LEU A 52 19.52 -13.57 24.11
C LEU A 52 19.72 -14.02 25.55
N ASP A 53 19.61 -15.32 25.78
CA ASP A 53 19.90 -15.93 27.06
C ASP A 53 21.42 -15.97 27.25
N ASN A 54 21.93 -15.08 28.09
CA ASN A 54 23.32 -15.15 28.53
C ASN A 54 23.25 -15.98 29.79
N GLY A 55 23.79 -17.21 29.79
CA GLY A 55 23.73 -18.20 30.88
C GLY A 55 24.31 -17.78 32.25
N ARG A 56 23.93 -16.59 32.72
CA ARG A 56 24.17 -15.89 33.98
C ARG A 56 22.89 -15.11 34.37
N GLY A 57 21.72 -15.67 34.07
CA GLY A 57 20.43 -15.21 34.61
C GLY A 57 19.97 -13.81 34.19
N GLY A 58 20.26 -13.37 32.95
CA GLY A 58 19.80 -12.06 32.48
C GLY A 58 19.52 -12.02 30.98
N VAL A 59 18.32 -11.57 30.62
CA VAL A 59 17.88 -11.36 29.24
C VAL A 59 18.54 -10.11 28.68
N ARG A 60 19.43 -10.25 27.68
CA ARG A 60 19.93 -9.10 26.93
C ARG A 60 19.08 -8.91 25.69
N CYS A 61 18.51 -7.72 25.57
CA CYS A 61 17.73 -7.26 24.43
C CYS A 61 18.65 -6.59 23.41
N VAL A 62 18.82 -7.18 22.22
CA VAL A 62 19.64 -6.59 21.13
C VAL A 62 18.74 -6.26 19.94
N LYS A 63 19.03 -5.14 19.25
CA LYS A 63 18.39 -4.80 17.97
C LYS A 63 18.85 -5.80 16.91
N ALA A 64 17.94 -6.60 16.38
CA ALA A 64 18.23 -7.48 15.26
C ALA A 64 18.62 -6.67 14.01
N GLU A 65 19.62 -7.13 13.26
CA GLU A 65 19.95 -6.58 11.95
C GLU A 65 18.74 -6.73 11.00
N ASN A 66 18.55 -5.74 10.12
CA ASN A 66 17.37 -5.65 9.25
C ASN A 66 17.26 -6.90 8.35
N SER A 67 16.33 -7.80 8.66
CA SER A 67 15.79 -8.68 7.64
C SER A 67 15.05 -7.84 6.60
N ALA A 68 15.15 -8.21 5.33
CA ALA A 68 14.46 -7.50 4.25
C ALA A 68 12.98 -7.36 4.60
N LEU A 69 12.50 -6.12 4.69
CA LEU A 69 11.10 -5.84 4.95
C LEU A 69 10.27 -6.49 3.85
N TYR A 70 9.25 -7.27 4.22
CA TYR A 70 8.23 -7.72 3.28
C TYR A 70 7.43 -6.49 2.85
N VAL A 71 7.84 -5.89 1.73
CA VAL A 71 7.13 -4.81 1.07
C VAL A 71 6.22 -5.46 0.04
N LEU A 72 4.91 -5.26 0.19
CA LEU A 72 3.95 -5.61 -0.85
C LEU A 72 4.32 -4.85 -2.13
N GLU A 73 4.48 -5.58 -3.22
CA GLU A 73 4.79 -5.02 -4.53
C GLU A 73 3.78 -3.91 -4.84
N THR A 74 4.25 -2.69 -5.11
CA THR A 74 3.36 -1.54 -5.38
C THR A 74 2.57 -1.72 -6.68
N ARG A 75 2.87 -2.75 -7.47
CA ARG A 75 2.06 -3.08 -8.64
C ARG A 75 0.70 -3.59 -8.14
N SER A 76 -0.33 -2.81 -8.40
CA SER A 76 -1.69 -3.32 -8.31
C SER A 76 -1.84 -4.39 -9.40
N HIS A 77 -1.91 -5.66 -9.02
CA HIS A 77 -2.29 -6.77 -9.91
C HIS A 77 -3.69 -6.60 -10.54
N HIS A 78 -4.43 -5.59 -10.07
CA HIS A 78 -5.79 -5.28 -10.48
C HIS A 78 -5.93 -3.83 -10.96
N CYS A 79 -4.94 -3.28 -11.68
CA CYS A 79 -5.26 -2.16 -12.57
C CYS A 79 -5.88 -2.79 -13.82
N PRO A 80 -7.20 -2.71 -14.04
CA PRO A 80 -7.76 -3.15 -15.31
C PRO A 80 -7.04 -2.33 -16.38
N MET A 81 -6.23 -3.03 -17.17
CA MET A 81 -5.45 -2.41 -18.23
C MET A 81 -6.43 -1.61 -19.08
N PRO A 82 -6.27 -0.28 -19.20
CA PRO A 82 -7.20 0.48 -20.00
C PRO A 82 -7.25 -0.11 -21.41
N PRO A 83 -8.42 -0.30 -22.04
CA PRO A 83 -8.55 -1.00 -23.32
C PRO A 83 -7.73 -0.35 -24.45
N VAL A 84 -7.26 0.88 -24.25
CA VAL A 84 -6.36 1.62 -25.14
C VAL A 84 -4.92 1.08 -25.20
N PHE A 85 -4.46 0.28 -24.23
CA PHE A 85 -3.07 -0.22 -24.22
C PHE A 85 -2.78 -1.27 -25.29
N SER A 86 -3.81 -1.97 -25.78
CA SER A 86 -3.66 -2.90 -26.91
C SER A 86 -3.67 -2.18 -28.28
N SER A 87 -4.02 -0.89 -28.32
CA SER A 87 -4.17 -0.14 -29.56
C SER A 87 -2.83 0.25 -30.21
N CYS A 88 -2.81 0.27 -31.55
CA CYS A 88 -1.65 0.71 -32.32
C CYS A 88 -1.29 2.19 -32.08
N SER A 89 -2.29 3.04 -31.81
CA SER A 89 -2.10 4.47 -31.52
C SER A 89 -1.33 4.66 -30.21
N TRP A 90 -1.62 3.87 -29.18
CA TRP A 90 -0.90 3.90 -27.91
C TRP A 90 0.57 3.53 -28.08
N ARG A 91 0.89 2.44 -28.80
CA ARG A 91 2.29 2.05 -29.05
C ARG A 91 3.08 3.17 -29.74
N ARG A 92 2.48 3.84 -30.74
CA ARG A 92 3.11 4.98 -31.41
C ARG A 92 3.32 6.18 -30.47
N ALA A 93 2.37 6.44 -29.57
CA ALA A 93 2.51 7.51 -28.59
C ALA A 93 3.65 7.22 -27.59
N VAL A 94 3.75 5.97 -27.11
CA VAL A 94 4.83 5.54 -26.20
C VAL A 94 6.19 5.69 -26.88
N LEU A 95 6.33 5.28 -28.14
CA LEU A 95 7.59 5.39 -28.88
C LEU A 95 8.07 6.84 -29.11
N LYS A 96 7.22 7.85 -28.90
CA LYS A 96 7.62 9.27 -28.96
C LYS A 96 8.21 9.81 -27.65
N LEU A 97 8.08 9.07 -26.55
CA LEU A 97 8.55 9.48 -25.23
C LEU A 97 10.04 9.18 -25.04
N ASP A 98 10.64 9.77 -24.01
CA ASP A 98 12.01 9.44 -23.59
C ASP A 98 12.11 7.99 -23.09
N ASP A 99 13.29 7.38 -23.20
CA ASP A 99 13.54 6.00 -22.80
C ASP A 99 13.13 5.71 -21.35
N SER A 100 13.34 6.68 -20.45
CA SER A 100 12.94 6.55 -19.03
C SER A 100 11.42 6.49 -18.86
N GLN A 101 10.69 7.30 -19.62
CA GLN A 101 9.23 7.35 -19.60
C GLN A 101 8.64 6.11 -20.27
N GLN A 102 9.24 5.67 -21.38
CA GLN A 102 8.88 4.43 -22.05
C GLN A 102 9.04 3.22 -21.12
N ALA A 103 10.19 3.12 -20.45
CA ALA A 103 10.47 2.05 -19.51
C ALA A 103 9.46 2.04 -18.36
N TRP A 104 9.15 3.20 -17.79
CA TRP A 104 8.14 3.35 -16.74
C TRP A 104 6.76 2.88 -17.17
N ILE A 105 6.29 3.33 -18.33
CA ILE A 105 4.97 2.95 -18.86
C ILE A 105 4.90 1.44 -19.15
N LYS A 106 5.96 0.87 -19.73
CA LYS A 106 6.06 -0.58 -19.99
C LYS A 106 6.06 -1.39 -18.68
N TYR A 107 6.69 -0.87 -17.63
CA TYR A 107 6.72 -1.50 -16.31
C TYR A 107 5.37 -1.43 -15.60
N CYS A 108 4.74 -0.24 -15.53
CA CYS A 108 3.48 -0.05 -14.80
C CYS A 108 2.27 -0.68 -15.50
N TYR A 109 2.22 -0.61 -16.82
CA TYR A 109 1.03 -0.95 -17.58
C TYR A 109 1.25 -2.04 -18.63
N GLY A 110 2.47 -2.21 -19.13
CA GLY A 110 2.77 -3.18 -20.19
C GLY A 110 3.05 -4.60 -19.69
N SER A 111 2.94 -4.87 -18.38
CA SER A 111 3.37 -6.12 -17.73
C SER A 111 4.79 -6.57 -18.14
N ASN A 112 5.63 -5.63 -18.57
CA ASN A 112 6.94 -5.92 -19.13
C ASN A 112 7.98 -5.88 -18.02
N MET A 113 8.32 -7.06 -17.50
CA MET A 113 9.25 -7.27 -16.38
C MET A 113 10.73 -7.30 -16.82
N ASN A 114 11.07 -6.76 -17.99
CA ASN A 114 12.45 -6.78 -18.46
C ASN A 114 13.36 -5.97 -17.51
N PHE A 115 14.39 -6.63 -16.99
CA PHE A 115 15.40 -6.06 -16.11
C PHE A 115 16.04 -4.78 -16.68
N TYR A 116 16.21 -4.70 -18.00
CA TYR A 116 16.74 -3.50 -18.66
C TYR A 116 15.89 -2.25 -18.39
N ASN A 117 14.56 -2.37 -18.49
CA ASN A 117 13.64 -1.27 -18.21
C ASN A 117 13.72 -0.85 -16.73
N GLN A 118 13.82 -1.83 -15.83
CA GLN A 118 13.95 -1.57 -14.40
C GLN A 118 15.24 -0.79 -14.08
N VAL A 119 16.37 -1.16 -14.71
CA VAL A 119 17.64 -0.45 -14.55
C VAL A 119 17.53 1.00 -15.03
N ILE A 120 16.88 1.25 -16.18
CA ILE A 120 16.65 2.60 -16.69
C ILE A 120 15.84 3.42 -15.69
N ILE A 121 14.74 2.86 -15.18
CA ILE A 121 13.86 3.53 -14.20
C ILE A 121 14.65 3.88 -12.94
N CYS A 122 15.38 2.92 -12.37
CA CYS A 122 16.17 3.14 -11.16
C CYS A 122 17.24 4.22 -11.36
N LYS A 123 17.96 4.18 -12.49
CA LYS A 123 18.95 5.22 -12.84
C LYS A 123 18.30 6.60 -12.97
N TYR A 124 17.14 6.69 -13.62
CA TYR A 124 16.41 7.94 -13.78
C TYR A 124 15.98 8.54 -12.43
N ILE A 125 15.33 7.73 -11.59
CA ILE A 125 14.86 8.14 -10.27
C ILE A 125 16.04 8.56 -9.39
N TRP A 126 17.13 7.78 -9.39
CA TRP A 126 18.33 8.07 -8.62
C TRP A 126 18.94 9.42 -9.01
N ASN A 127 19.12 9.66 -10.32
CA ASN A 127 19.65 10.94 -10.81
C ASN A 127 18.76 12.12 -10.41
N ARG A 128 17.44 11.94 -10.47
CA ARG A 128 16.48 12.98 -10.05
C ARG A 128 16.54 13.23 -8.55
N PHE A 129 16.66 12.18 -7.74
CA PHE A 129 16.84 12.25 -6.30
C PHE A 129 18.12 13.00 -5.92
N ILE A 130 19.25 12.68 -6.56
CA ILE A 130 20.52 13.38 -6.31
C ILE A 130 20.42 14.86 -6.67
N ARG A 131 19.78 15.21 -7.81
CA ARG A 131 19.55 16.60 -8.19
C ARG A 131 18.65 17.34 -7.20
N TYR A 132 17.56 16.72 -6.76
CA TYR A 132 16.67 17.30 -5.76
C TYR A 132 17.41 17.49 -4.42
N GLY A 133 18.17 16.49 -3.98
CA GLY A 133 18.95 16.51 -2.74
C GLY A 133 19.99 17.63 -2.67
N LYS A 134 20.56 18.04 -3.82
CA LYS A 134 21.46 19.20 -3.89
C LYS A 134 20.74 20.53 -3.56
N ASN A 135 19.44 20.61 -3.83
CA ASN A 135 18.63 21.82 -3.63
C ASN A 135 17.86 21.81 -2.30
N SER A 136 17.54 20.63 -1.76
CA SER A 136 16.64 20.48 -0.61
C SER A 136 17.33 20.48 0.76
N GLY A 137 18.51 21.11 0.87
CA GLY A 137 19.22 21.27 2.15
C GLY A 137 19.75 19.97 2.78
N ILE A 138 19.76 18.86 2.05
CA ILE A 138 20.32 17.59 2.54
C ILE A 138 21.83 17.78 2.76
N ARG A 139 22.33 17.30 3.89
CA ARG A 139 23.75 17.42 4.24
C ARG A 139 24.62 16.79 3.14
N LYS A 140 25.52 17.59 2.55
CA LYS A 140 26.41 17.18 1.43
C LYS A 140 27.14 15.85 1.68
N LYS A 141 27.56 15.60 2.93
CA LYS A 141 28.20 14.34 3.34
C LYS A 141 27.31 13.12 3.11
N THR A 142 26.01 13.23 3.44
CA THR A 142 25.04 12.16 3.24
C THR A 142 24.83 11.89 1.76
N LEU A 143 24.72 12.93 0.94
CA LEU A 143 24.56 12.79 -0.51
C LEU A 143 25.80 12.15 -1.17
N ASN A 144 27.00 12.54 -0.74
CA ASN A 144 28.25 11.96 -1.25
C ASN A 144 28.40 10.49 -0.89
N ASN A 145 28.04 10.11 0.34
CA ASN A 145 28.04 8.71 0.76
C ASN A 145 27.04 7.88 -0.05
N LEU A 146 25.83 8.41 -0.27
CA LEU A 146 24.82 7.74 -1.08
C LEU A 146 25.29 7.56 -2.53
N ALA A 147 25.90 8.59 -3.12
CA ALA A 147 26.43 8.52 -4.49
C ALA A 147 27.58 7.50 -4.63
N ALA A 148 28.41 7.32 -3.60
CA ALA A 148 29.55 6.40 -3.62
C ALA A 148 29.14 4.92 -3.67
N HIS A 149 27.94 4.56 -3.22
CA HIS A 149 27.45 3.18 -3.22
C HIS A 149 26.78 2.74 -4.54
N VAL A 150 26.61 3.65 -5.51
CA VAL A 150 25.89 3.40 -6.78
C VAL A 150 26.82 3.51 -8.01
N GLY A 151 28.13 3.72 -7.79
CA GLY A 151 29.17 3.77 -8.82
C GLY A 151 29.75 2.40 -9.14
#